data_AF-A0A8H5CGW4-F1
#
_entry.id   AF-A0A8H5CGW4-F1
#
_cell.length_a   1.000
_cell.length_b   1.000
_cell.length_c   1.000
_cell.angle_alpha   90.00
_cell.angle_beta   90.00
_cell.angle_gamma   90.00
#
_symmetry.space_group_name_H-M   'P 1'
#
loop_
_entity.id
_entity.type
_entity.pdbx_description
1 polymer ?
#
loop_
_entity_poly.entity_id
_entity_poly.type
_entity_poly.pdbx_seq_one_letter_code
_entity_poly.pdbx_strand_id
1 'polypeptide(L)'
;MLPFPLVLSFFITVFCSLLSVIAEGNVQCADGGLDWYTNVVGETPCKTYERLRQICDPQYEVGRLNRNTPPDICKRGHECCCNSISFGLSMLCLSCQQGFSHDPTGLDAVNGTYKTYLNNCSPVTNKSFTDDIQAAVCKNNIKIFDDMYDRIFWDDGSWFYEWTRERLSQDLAVNPGNTFTRCGFVSASDNSPTSPALNQTTVGSDSSTSGPSGPPGLPGSITSPSTTPSPALSSASSGSSTGLSGGAIAGIVIGSIIVLGLWAFFIYMWRKRRASQSAPEGPSVGRLFDPQQMVQNTRAGRQEWESLGAGETITRNSNRRVS
;
A
#
# COMPACT_ATOMS: atom_id res chain seq x y z
N MET A 1 -24.35 18.40 40.24
CA MET A 1 -24.06 16.95 40.14
C MET A 1 -24.47 16.49 38.76
N LEU A 2 -23.51 16.24 37.88
CA LEU A 2 -23.82 15.62 36.58
C LEU A 2 -24.21 14.16 36.82
N PRO A 3 -25.21 13.62 36.10
CA PRO A 3 -25.63 12.24 36.29
C PRO A 3 -24.46 11.31 35.92
N PHE A 4 -24.11 10.44 36.86
CA PHE A 4 -23.07 9.42 36.76
C PHE A 4 -23.01 8.68 35.40
N PRO A 5 -24.13 8.33 34.71
CA PRO A 5 -24.07 7.68 33.40
C PRO A 5 -23.47 8.53 32.27
N LEU A 6 -23.62 9.87 32.30
CA LEU A 6 -23.04 10.74 31.27
C LEU A 6 -21.52 10.85 31.40
N VAL A 7 -21.02 10.85 32.64
CA VAL A 7 -19.59 10.89 32.92
C VAL A 7 -18.93 9.59 32.44
N LEU A 8 -19.53 8.43 32.73
CA LEU A 8 -19.01 7.13 32.29
C LEU A 8 -19.01 6.99 30.76
N SER A 9 -20.07 7.45 30.08
CA SER A 9 -20.15 7.42 28.62
C SER A 9 -19.06 8.28 27.97
N PHE A 10 -18.80 9.48 28.51
CA PHE A 10 -17.73 10.35 28.00
C PHE A 10 -16.36 9.68 28.16
N PHE A 11 -16.05 9.09 29.32
CA PHE A 11 -14.80 8.37 29.53
C PHE A 11 -14.66 7.15 28.61
N ILE A 12 -15.73 6.38 28.37
CA ILE A 12 -15.70 5.24 27.44
C ILE A 12 -15.44 5.73 26.00
N THR A 13 -16.10 6.80 25.55
CA THR A 13 -15.86 7.33 24.18
C THR A 13 -14.45 7.87 24.01
N VAL A 14 -13.95 8.65 24.97
CA VAL A 14 -12.57 9.17 24.92
C VAL A 14 -11.55 8.03 24.99
N PHE A 15 -11.78 7.01 25.83
CA PHE A 15 -10.91 5.85 25.92
C PHE A 15 -10.96 4.98 24.67
N CYS A 16 -12.14 4.75 24.08
CA CYS A 16 -12.27 4.07 22.78
C CYS A 16 -11.57 4.85 21.66
N SER A 17 -11.75 6.16 21.58
CA SER A 17 -11.05 7.00 20.60
C SER A 17 -9.54 7.00 20.80
N LEU A 18 -9.05 6.99 22.05
CA LEU A 18 -7.62 6.88 22.34
C LEU A 18 -7.05 5.51 21.95
N LEU A 19 -7.81 4.44 22.15
CA LEU A 19 -7.41 3.08 21.76
C LEU A 19 -7.38 2.91 20.23
N SER A 20 -8.29 3.56 19.50
CA SER A 20 -8.28 3.53 18.04
C SER A 20 -7.03 4.17 17.43
N VAL A 21 -6.41 5.15 18.11
CA VAL A 21 -5.19 5.82 17.63
C VAL A 21 -3.93 4.95 17.78
N ILE A 22 -3.96 3.90 18.61
CA ILE A 22 -2.75 3.08 18.91
C ILE A 22 -2.63 1.86 17.97
N ALA A 23 -3.65 1.56 17.16
CA ALA A 23 -3.67 0.37 16.31
C ALA A 23 -3.17 0.57 14.86
N GLU A 24 -2.81 1.79 14.44
CA GLU A 24 -2.35 2.06 13.05
C GLU A 24 -0.85 1.81 12.82
N GLY A 25 -0.22 0.99 13.67
CA GLY A 25 1.19 1.12 14.06
C GLY A 25 2.26 1.02 12.98
N ASN A 26 1.95 0.54 11.77
CA ASN A 26 2.94 0.39 10.69
C ASN A 26 2.46 0.91 9.33
N VAL A 27 1.23 1.39 9.21
CA VAL A 27 0.72 1.93 7.93
C VAL A 27 0.78 3.45 7.87
N GLN A 28 1.14 4.12 8.96
CA GLN A 28 1.28 5.58 9.01
C GLN A 28 2.68 6.04 8.60
N CYS A 29 2.74 7.21 7.96
CA CYS A 29 4.01 7.83 7.63
C CYS A 29 4.62 8.53 8.86
N ALA A 30 5.95 8.48 8.96
CA ALA A 30 6.69 9.15 10.02
C ALA A 30 6.62 10.69 9.92
N ASP A 31 6.45 11.20 8.71
CA ASP A 31 6.25 12.63 8.41
C ASP A 31 5.38 12.85 7.16
N GLY A 32 5.17 14.11 6.78
CA GLY A 32 4.31 14.51 5.66
C GLY A 32 4.97 14.45 4.28
N GLY A 33 6.16 13.85 4.12
CA GLY A 33 6.85 13.86 2.82
C GLY A 33 6.15 13.03 1.72
N LEU A 34 5.18 12.19 2.10
CA LEU A 34 4.29 11.46 1.18
C LEU A 34 2.83 11.95 1.23
N ASP A 35 2.59 13.17 1.73
CA ASP A 35 1.25 13.79 1.71
C ASP A 35 0.74 13.97 0.28
N TRP A 36 1.62 14.22 -0.69
CA TRP A 36 1.25 14.31 -2.11
C TRP A 36 0.57 13.03 -2.62
N TYR A 37 1.01 11.86 -2.15
CA TYR A 37 0.40 10.57 -2.48
C TYR A 37 -0.92 10.42 -1.74
N THR A 38 -0.90 10.65 -0.42
CA THR A 38 -2.05 10.47 0.46
C THR A 38 -3.23 11.37 0.08
N ASN A 39 -2.96 12.61 -0.29
CA ASN A 39 -3.98 13.58 -0.70
C ASN A 39 -4.75 13.16 -1.97
N VAL A 40 -4.12 12.36 -2.83
CA VAL A 40 -4.70 11.99 -4.14
C VAL A 40 -5.31 10.60 -4.10
N VAL A 41 -4.63 9.66 -3.45
CA VAL A 41 -5.12 8.28 -3.30
C VAL A 41 -6.22 8.24 -2.23
N GLY A 42 -6.06 9.00 -1.14
CA GLY A 42 -6.95 9.01 0.03
C GLY A 42 -6.48 8.06 1.15
N GLU A 43 -5.35 7.39 0.97
CA GLU A 43 -4.70 6.54 1.97
C GLU A 43 -3.17 6.61 1.81
N THR A 44 -2.42 6.23 2.84
CA THR A 44 -0.96 6.22 2.80
C THR A 44 -0.45 5.16 1.81
N PRO A 45 0.77 5.30 1.25
CA PRO A 45 1.34 4.28 0.38
C PRO A 45 1.49 2.92 1.08
N CYS A 46 1.73 2.91 2.41
CA CYS A 46 1.74 1.69 3.19
C CYS A 46 0.37 1.03 3.28
N LYS A 47 -0.71 1.81 3.41
CA LYS A 47 -2.05 1.24 3.43
C LYS A 47 -2.44 0.68 2.07
N THR A 48 -2.13 1.39 0.98
CA THR A 48 -2.33 0.86 -0.38
C THR A 48 -1.54 -0.44 -0.58
N TYR A 49 -0.28 -0.46 -0.15
CA TYR A 49 0.58 -1.63 -0.23
C TYR A 49 0.00 -2.82 0.54
N GLU A 50 -0.41 -2.62 1.79
CA GLU A 50 -1.06 -3.64 2.61
C GLU A 50 -2.28 -4.24 1.92
N ARG A 51 -3.20 -3.39 1.44
CA ARG A 51 -4.44 -3.81 0.79
C ARG A 51 -4.17 -4.56 -0.51
N LEU A 52 -3.18 -4.13 -1.30
CA LEU A 52 -2.78 -4.86 -2.50
C LEU A 52 -2.20 -6.23 -2.15
N ARG A 53 -1.33 -6.30 -1.13
CA ARG A 53 -0.76 -7.58 -0.67
C ARG A 53 -1.83 -8.50 -0.11
N GLN A 54 -2.87 -7.97 0.53
CA GLN A 54 -4.03 -8.72 1.04
C GLN A 54 -4.87 -9.39 -0.06
N ILE A 55 -4.82 -8.89 -1.30
CA ILE A 55 -5.45 -9.56 -2.45
C ILE A 55 -4.78 -10.91 -2.72
N CYS A 56 -3.44 -10.94 -2.65
CA CYS A 56 -2.71 -12.18 -2.84
C CYS A 56 -2.69 -13.01 -1.53
N ASP A 57 -2.31 -12.41 -0.41
CA ASP A 57 -2.19 -13.04 0.91
C ASP A 57 -3.12 -12.35 1.94
N PRO A 58 -4.34 -12.87 2.19
CA PRO A 58 -5.33 -12.24 3.06
C PRO A 58 -4.88 -12.01 4.51
N GLN A 59 -3.82 -12.68 4.96
CA GLN A 59 -3.27 -12.50 6.31
C GLN A 59 -2.12 -11.50 6.36
N TYR A 60 -1.78 -10.90 5.21
CA TYR A 60 -0.70 -9.93 5.14
C TYR A 60 -1.06 -8.65 5.90
N GLU A 61 -0.16 -8.24 6.77
CA GLU A 61 -0.17 -6.95 7.45
C GLU A 61 1.20 -6.31 7.25
N VAL A 62 1.21 -5.00 6.99
CA VAL A 62 2.47 -4.28 6.85
C VAL A 62 3.12 -4.20 8.22
N GLY A 63 4.30 -4.79 8.33
CA GLY A 63 5.17 -4.64 9.50
C GLY A 63 5.99 -3.35 9.44
N ARG A 64 6.84 -3.16 10.45
CA ARG A 64 7.89 -2.16 10.37
C ARG A 64 8.96 -2.60 9.37
N LEU A 65 9.03 -1.90 8.25
CA LEU A 65 9.95 -2.16 7.15
C LEU A 65 11.38 -1.76 7.53
N ASN A 66 12.34 -2.57 7.07
CA ASN A 66 13.76 -2.31 7.27
C ASN A 66 14.28 -1.35 6.18
N ARG A 67 15.22 -0.47 6.52
CA ARG A 67 15.93 0.38 5.54
C ARG A 67 16.73 -0.42 4.52
N ASN A 68 17.08 -1.66 4.84
CA ASN A 68 17.71 -2.56 3.89
C ASN A 68 16.72 -2.93 2.79
N THR A 69 17.07 -2.68 1.53
CA THR A 69 16.24 -3.00 0.37
C THR A 69 16.52 -4.43 -0.12
N PRO A 70 15.47 -5.24 -0.41
CA PRO A 70 14.06 -4.86 -0.40
C PRO A 70 13.49 -4.83 1.03
N PRO A 71 12.54 -3.92 1.32
CA PRO A 71 11.98 -3.73 2.67
C PRO A 71 11.13 -4.92 3.16
N ASP A 72 10.61 -5.70 2.22
CA ASP A 72 9.84 -6.93 2.45
C ASP A 72 10.33 -8.01 1.47
N ILE A 73 10.00 -9.27 1.76
CA ILE A 73 10.34 -10.42 0.93
C ILE A 73 9.06 -11.23 0.71
N CYS A 74 8.75 -11.50 -0.56
CA CYS A 74 7.67 -12.42 -0.91
C CYS A 74 7.95 -13.82 -0.36
N LYS A 75 7.06 -14.34 0.50
CA LYS A 75 7.12 -15.72 1.00
C LYS A 75 6.26 -16.62 0.09
N ARG A 76 6.64 -17.89 -0.07
CA ARG A 76 6.07 -18.82 -1.07
C ARG A 76 4.57 -19.05 -0.89
N GLY A 77 3.86 -19.09 -2.02
CA GLY A 77 2.39 -19.21 -2.11
C GLY A 77 1.75 -17.84 -2.13
N HIS A 78 0.76 -17.62 -3.02
CA HIS A 78 -0.09 -16.43 -3.22
C HIS A 78 0.23 -15.51 -4.44
N GLU A 79 0.39 -16.11 -5.62
CA GLU A 79 0.59 -15.54 -6.99
C GLU A 79 1.52 -14.31 -7.08
N CYS A 80 2.77 -14.61 -6.74
CA CYS A 80 4.00 -13.82 -6.77
C CYS A 80 3.96 -12.42 -6.18
N CYS A 81 3.25 -12.34 -5.04
CA CYS A 81 3.15 -11.20 -4.12
C CYS A 81 2.84 -9.86 -4.79
N CYS A 82 2.02 -10.01 -5.84
CA CYS A 82 1.41 -9.02 -6.71
C CYS A 82 2.38 -8.04 -7.40
N ASN A 83 3.43 -8.62 -7.99
CA ASN A 83 4.31 -8.09 -9.05
C ASN A 83 5.18 -6.85 -8.74
N SER A 84 5.73 -6.25 -9.80
CA SER A 84 6.55 -5.03 -9.76
C SER A 84 5.83 -3.80 -9.16
N ILE A 85 4.52 -3.71 -9.29
CA ILE A 85 3.67 -2.65 -8.73
C ILE A 85 3.69 -2.73 -7.20
N SER A 86 3.50 -3.93 -6.65
CA SER A 86 3.60 -4.19 -5.21
C SER A 86 5.00 -3.87 -4.68
N PHE A 87 6.06 -4.18 -5.44
CA PHE A 87 7.42 -3.75 -5.11
C PHE A 87 7.58 -2.23 -5.11
N GLY A 88 7.06 -1.51 -6.11
CA GLY A 88 7.08 -0.04 -6.12
C GLY A 88 6.33 0.58 -4.93
N LEU A 89 5.19 0.02 -4.55
CA LEU A 89 4.43 0.44 -3.37
C LEU A 89 5.16 0.12 -2.06
N SER A 90 5.87 -1.01 -1.97
CA SER A 90 6.65 -1.35 -0.77
C SER A 90 7.81 -0.37 -0.57
N MET A 91 8.44 0.11 -1.65
CA MET A 91 9.47 1.15 -1.61
C MET A 91 8.92 2.53 -1.23
N LEU A 92 7.72 2.90 -1.72
CA LEU A 92 7.01 4.10 -1.24
C LEU A 92 6.63 3.96 0.24
N CYS A 93 6.16 2.79 0.66
CA CYS A 93 5.85 2.53 2.06
C CYS A 93 7.09 2.60 2.95
N LEU A 94 8.23 2.08 2.49
CA LEU A 94 9.49 2.22 3.20
C LEU A 94 9.83 3.70 3.41
N SER A 95 9.75 4.51 2.36
CA SER A 95 10.00 5.96 2.46
C SER A 95 9.02 6.65 3.43
N CYS A 96 7.74 6.24 3.42
CA CYS A 96 6.71 6.69 4.35
C CYS A 96 7.07 6.38 5.81
N GLN A 97 7.45 5.14 6.12
CA GLN A 97 7.79 4.74 7.50
C GLN A 97 9.12 5.33 8.00
N GLN A 98 10.09 5.56 7.12
CA GLN A 98 11.40 6.08 7.52
C GLN A 98 11.41 7.61 7.66
N GLY A 99 10.51 8.29 6.93
CA GLY A 99 10.46 9.75 6.85
C GLY A 99 11.65 10.34 6.09
N PHE A 100 11.52 11.61 5.73
CA PHE A 100 12.52 12.39 4.99
C PHE A 100 13.45 13.18 5.91
N SER A 101 13.22 13.13 7.23
CA SER A 101 14.09 13.78 8.21
C SER A 101 15.53 13.23 8.20
N HIS A 102 15.72 11.99 7.76
CA HIS A 102 17.02 11.32 7.71
C HIS A 102 17.59 11.16 6.29
N ASP A 103 16.71 11.15 5.28
CA ASP A 103 17.09 11.01 3.88
C ASP A 103 16.12 11.88 3.03
N PRO A 104 16.49 13.12 2.70
CA PRO A 104 15.58 14.06 2.02
C PRO A 104 15.24 13.61 0.60
N THR A 105 16.06 12.71 0.03
CA THR A 105 15.90 12.16 -1.32
C THR A 105 15.10 10.86 -1.34
N GLY A 106 14.69 10.32 -0.19
CA GLY A 106 14.05 9.01 -0.07
C GLY A 106 15.05 7.86 -0.23
N LEU A 107 14.55 6.62 -0.22
CA LEU A 107 15.40 5.42 -0.22
C LEU A 107 15.35 4.71 -1.57
N ASP A 108 16.48 4.66 -2.27
CA ASP A 108 16.61 3.97 -3.55
C ASP A 108 16.96 2.48 -3.38
N ALA A 109 16.64 1.69 -4.40
CA ALA A 109 17.00 0.28 -4.50
C ALA A 109 17.97 0.05 -5.66
N VAL A 110 19.06 -0.66 -5.37
CA VAL A 110 20.06 -1.04 -6.38
C VAL A 110 19.53 -2.13 -7.33
N ASN A 111 20.22 -2.31 -8.46
CA ASN A 111 19.96 -3.38 -9.42
C ASN A 111 19.88 -4.76 -8.72
N GLY A 112 18.89 -5.57 -9.10
CA GLY A 112 18.63 -6.90 -8.57
C GLY A 112 17.74 -6.91 -7.32
N THR A 113 17.41 -5.76 -6.74
CA THR A 113 16.58 -5.70 -5.53
C THR A 113 15.21 -6.34 -5.74
N TYR A 114 14.56 -6.09 -6.89
CA TYR A 114 13.29 -6.74 -7.21
C TYR A 114 13.40 -8.28 -7.30
N LYS A 115 14.50 -8.79 -7.82
CA LYS A 115 14.76 -10.24 -7.86
C LYS A 115 14.88 -10.82 -6.45
N THR A 116 15.52 -10.09 -5.54
CA THR A 116 15.58 -10.44 -4.12
C THR A 116 14.19 -10.39 -3.47
N TYR A 117 13.37 -9.37 -3.78
CA TYR A 117 11.99 -9.24 -3.30
C TYR A 117 11.15 -10.46 -3.69
N LEU A 118 11.28 -10.93 -4.94
CA LEU A 118 10.54 -12.09 -5.44
C LEU A 118 10.92 -13.41 -4.75
N ASN A 119 12.15 -13.56 -4.25
CA ASN A 119 12.61 -14.76 -3.52
C ASN A 119 12.22 -16.10 -4.21
N ASN A 120 12.55 -16.22 -5.49
CA ASN A 120 12.22 -17.36 -6.35
C ASN A 120 10.73 -17.60 -6.59
N CYS A 121 9.89 -16.57 -6.43
CA CYS A 121 8.48 -16.69 -6.78
C CYS A 121 8.27 -16.68 -8.29
N SER A 122 7.40 -17.56 -8.78
CA SER A 122 7.08 -17.77 -10.20
C SER A 122 5.67 -18.38 -10.31
N PRO A 123 4.88 -18.08 -11.38
CA PRO A 123 5.19 -17.16 -12.49
C PRO A 123 5.12 -15.67 -12.07
N VAL A 124 5.77 -14.77 -12.82
CA VAL A 124 5.77 -13.32 -12.56
C VAL A 124 5.23 -12.54 -13.76
N THR A 125 4.26 -11.66 -13.51
CA THR A 125 3.70 -10.73 -14.51
C THR A 125 4.16 -9.32 -14.18
N ASN A 126 5.32 -8.91 -14.70
CA ASN A 126 5.82 -7.54 -14.51
C ASN A 126 4.93 -6.54 -15.25
N LYS A 127 4.85 -5.32 -14.74
CA LYS A 127 4.18 -4.17 -15.37
C LYS A 127 2.65 -4.31 -15.55
N SER A 128 2.05 -5.43 -15.15
CA SER A 128 0.60 -5.64 -15.19
C SER A 128 0.14 -6.70 -14.20
N PHE A 129 -1.07 -6.55 -13.67
CA PHE A 129 -1.71 -7.60 -12.90
C PHE A 129 -2.28 -8.69 -13.82
N THR A 130 -2.50 -9.89 -13.26
CA THR A 130 -3.38 -10.88 -13.89
C THR A 130 -4.83 -10.39 -13.84
N ASP A 131 -5.70 -10.93 -14.69
CA ASP A 131 -7.11 -10.50 -14.75
C ASP A 131 -7.82 -10.63 -13.39
N ASP A 132 -7.54 -11.71 -12.65
CA ASP A 132 -8.11 -11.94 -11.32
C ASP A 132 -7.63 -10.91 -10.29
N ILE A 133 -6.32 -10.59 -10.28
CA ILE A 133 -5.77 -9.57 -9.37
C ILE A 133 -6.29 -8.18 -9.75
N GLN A 134 -6.34 -7.85 -11.04
CA GLN A 134 -6.86 -6.56 -11.49
C GLN A 134 -8.35 -6.41 -11.12
N ALA A 135 -9.16 -7.45 -11.31
CA ALA A 135 -10.56 -7.45 -10.92
C ALA A 135 -10.71 -7.28 -9.39
N ALA A 136 -9.87 -7.92 -8.59
CA ALA A 136 -9.85 -7.76 -7.14
C ALA A 136 -9.42 -6.34 -6.70
N VAL A 137 -8.40 -5.76 -7.34
CA VAL A 137 -7.97 -4.36 -7.11
C VAL A 137 -9.12 -3.40 -7.35
N CYS A 138 -9.83 -3.57 -8.47
CA CYS A 138 -10.97 -2.73 -8.82
C CYS A 138 -12.16 -2.94 -7.90
N LYS A 139 -12.49 -4.19 -7.58
CA LYS A 139 -13.57 -4.55 -6.66
C LYS A 139 -13.36 -3.95 -5.26
N ASN A 140 -12.11 -3.90 -4.79
CA ASN A 140 -11.76 -3.32 -3.51
C ASN A 140 -11.52 -1.81 -3.57
N ASN A 141 -11.66 -1.17 -4.72
CA ASN A 141 -11.41 0.27 -4.90
C ASN A 141 -9.98 0.67 -4.42
N ILE A 142 -8.98 -0.13 -4.78
CA ILE A 142 -7.58 0.18 -4.52
C ILE A 142 -7.09 1.03 -5.70
N LYS A 143 -6.72 2.29 -5.42
CA LYS A 143 -6.25 3.23 -6.44
C LYS A 143 -4.75 3.05 -6.68
N ILE A 144 -4.40 2.54 -7.86
CA ILE A 144 -3.02 2.39 -8.32
C ILE A 144 -2.78 3.33 -9.49
N PHE A 145 -1.75 4.17 -9.41
CA PHE A 145 -1.36 5.06 -10.50
C PHE A 145 -1.08 4.29 -11.79
N ASP A 146 -1.56 4.79 -12.92
CA ASP A 146 -1.37 4.14 -14.21
C ASP A 146 0.13 3.99 -14.55
N ASP A 147 0.95 4.98 -14.20
CA ASP A 147 2.42 4.95 -14.38
C ASP A 147 3.13 3.85 -13.56
N MET A 148 2.50 3.29 -12.51
CA MET A 148 3.05 2.11 -11.80
C MET A 148 3.04 0.85 -12.66
N TYR A 149 2.15 0.79 -13.65
CA TYR A 149 2.04 -0.33 -14.56
C TYR A 149 3.20 -0.29 -15.56
N ASP A 150 3.41 0.79 -16.30
CA ASP A 150 4.30 0.77 -17.47
C ASP A 150 5.58 1.60 -17.33
N ARG A 151 5.64 2.58 -16.42
CA ARG A 151 6.75 3.56 -16.36
C ARG A 151 7.71 3.37 -15.20
N ILE A 152 7.23 3.00 -14.01
CA ILE A 152 8.05 3.04 -12.78
C ILE A 152 8.98 1.84 -12.62
N PHE A 153 8.67 0.71 -13.27
CA PHE A 153 9.46 -0.50 -13.12
C PHE A 153 10.65 -0.56 -14.09
N TRP A 154 11.85 -0.69 -13.53
CA TRP A 154 13.09 -0.92 -14.24
C TRP A 154 13.33 -2.42 -14.42
N ASP A 155 13.74 -2.84 -15.63
CA ASP A 155 13.90 -4.26 -15.94
C ASP A 155 15.06 -4.92 -15.17
N ASP A 156 16.00 -4.12 -14.67
CA ASP A 156 17.08 -4.57 -13.79
C ASP A 156 16.63 -4.72 -12.31
N GLY A 157 15.40 -4.32 -11.99
CA GLY A 157 14.83 -4.41 -10.65
C GLY A 157 15.34 -3.36 -9.67
N SER A 158 15.98 -2.29 -10.16
CA SER A 158 16.27 -1.08 -9.40
C SER A 158 14.99 -0.25 -9.16
N TRP A 159 15.07 0.69 -8.23
CA TRP A 159 13.98 1.64 -7.94
C TRP A 159 14.55 2.95 -7.42
N PHE A 160 13.97 4.07 -7.84
CA PHE A 160 14.45 5.40 -7.47
C PHE A 160 13.29 6.25 -6.93
N TYR A 161 13.39 6.72 -5.69
CA TYR A 161 12.32 7.47 -5.02
C TYR A 161 12.02 8.77 -5.77
N GLU A 162 13.05 9.58 -5.99
CA GLU A 162 12.90 10.93 -6.56
C GLU A 162 12.29 10.86 -7.95
N TRP A 163 12.81 9.98 -8.81
CA TRP A 163 12.26 9.73 -10.13
C TRP A 163 10.81 9.27 -10.07
N THR A 164 10.48 8.33 -9.17
CA THR A 164 9.11 7.81 -9.00
C THR A 164 8.15 8.90 -8.56
N ARG A 165 8.54 9.70 -7.55
CA ARG A 165 7.77 10.84 -7.04
C ARG A 165 7.50 11.86 -8.13
N GLU A 166 8.55 12.29 -8.85
CA GLU A 166 8.44 13.28 -9.92
C GLU A 166 7.54 12.77 -11.05
N ARG A 167 7.73 11.52 -11.45
CA ARG A 167 6.97 10.92 -12.55
C ARG A 167 5.49 10.81 -12.21
N LEU A 168 5.15 10.30 -11.03
CA LEU A 168 3.77 10.26 -10.54
C LEU A 168 3.19 11.66 -10.44
N SER A 169 3.87 12.60 -9.78
CA SER A 169 3.40 13.98 -9.63
C SER A 169 3.17 14.67 -10.97
N GLN A 170 4.01 14.39 -11.96
CA GLN A 170 3.84 14.89 -13.32
C GLN A 170 2.58 14.33 -13.98
N ASP A 171 2.31 13.03 -13.83
CA ASP A 171 1.08 12.42 -14.37
C ASP A 171 -0.18 13.03 -13.75
N LEU A 172 -0.20 13.29 -12.43
CA LEU A 172 -1.30 14.03 -11.80
C LEU A 172 -1.49 15.42 -12.38
N ALA A 173 -0.39 16.13 -12.65
CA ALA A 173 -0.45 17.50 -13.19
C ALA A 173 -0.92 17.53 -14.65
N VAL A 174 -0.59 16.51 -15.45
CA VAL A 174 -0.95 16.43 -16.87
C VAL A 174 -2.35 15.84 -17.06
N ASN A 175 -2.74 14.87 -16.23
CA ASN A 175 -3.96 14.07 -16.38
C ASN A 175 -4.86 14.14 -15.13
N PRO A 176 -5.31 15.32 -14.68
CA PRO A 176 -6.13 15.45 -13.48
C PRO A 176 -7.43 14.65 -13.62
N GLY A 177 -7.62 13.64 -12.76
CA GLY A 177 -8.79 12.76 -12.77
C GLY A 177 -8.68 11.51 -13.65
N ASN A 178 -7.61 11.39 -14.46
CA ASN A 178 -7.36 10.25 -15.35
C ASN A 178 -6.08 9.48 -14.98
N THR A 179 -5.62 9.55 -13.74
CA THR A 179 -4.42 8.84 -13.26
C THR A 179 -4.69 7.42 -12.74
N PHE A 180 -5.96 7.01 -12.70
CA PHE A 180 -6.43 5.74 -12.13
C PHE A 180 -7.38 5.01 -13.10
N THR A 181 -6.98 4.82 -14.36
CA THR A 181 -7.88 4.37 -15.43
C THR A 181 -7.99 2.85 -15.57
N ARG A 182 -7.08 2.08 -14.94
CA ARG A 182 -7.10 0.59 -15.06
C ARG A 182 -8.34 -0.06 -14.50
N CYS A 183 -8.96 0.56 -13.51
CA CYS A 183 -10.29 0.21 -13.07
C CYS A 183 -11.25 1.12 -13.83
N GLY A 184 -11.52 0.78 -15.09
CA GLY A 184 -12.55 1.48 -15.86
C GLY A 184 -13.76 1.59 -14.96
N PHE A 185 -14.13 2.82 -14.59
CA PHE A 185 -15.19 3.06 -13.63
C PHE A 185 -16.42 2.33 -14.16
N VAL A 186 -16.70 1.15 -13.61
CA VAL A 186 -18.04 0.58 -13.62
C VAL A 186 -18.81 1.61 -12.83
N SER A 187 -19.35 2.59 -13.56
CA SER A 187 -20.09 3.69 -13.00
C SER A 187 -21.06 3.06 -12.03
N ALA A 188 -20.98 3.49 -10.78
CA ALA A 188 -21.88 3.07 -9.72
C ALA A 188 -23.31 3.40 -10.14
N SER A 189 -23.94 2.49 -10.88
CA SER A 189 -25.35 2.47 -11.22
C SER A 189 -25.81 1.05 -10.95
N ASP A 190 -26.68 0.98 -9.94
CA ASP A 190 -27.64 -0.08 -9.68
C ASP A 190 -27.15 -1.42 -9.13
N ASN A 191 -26.73 -1.40 -7.86
CA ASN A 191 -27.22 -2.40 -6.91
C ASN A 191 -28.50 -1.88 -6.23
N SER A 192 -29.61 -1.90 -6.97
CA SER A 192 -30.94 -1.91 -6.37
C SER A 192 -31.31 -3.37 -6.07
N PRO A 193 -31.69 -3.73 -4.83
CA PRO A 193 -32.02 -5.11 -4.48
C PRO A 193 -33.38 -5.49 -5.06
N THR A 194 -33.39 -6.14 -6.23
CA THR A 194 -34.61 -6.80 -6.73
C THR A 194 -34.63 -8.25 -6.23
N SER A 195 -35.66 -8.56 -5.44
CA SER A 195 -35.99 -9.86 -4.87
C SER A 195 -36.10 -11.00 -5.90
N PRO A 196 -35.98 -12.27 -5.47
CA PRO A 196 -36.04 -13.43 -6.35
C PRO A 196 -37.48 -13.74 -6.76
N ALA A 197 -37.74 -13.84 -8.06
CA ALA A 197 -38.98 -14.41 -8.58
C ALA A 197 -38.70 -15.31 -9.80
N LEU A 198 -38.82 -16.61 -9.53
CA LEU A 198 -39.41 -17.69 -10.32
C LEU A 198 -39.11 -17.84 -11.84
N ASN A 199 -38.60 -19.04 -12.15
CA ASN A 199 -38.97 -19.93 -13.25
C ASN A 199 -39.39 -19.33 -14.60
N GLN A 200 -38.54 -19.52 -15.62
CA GLN A 200 -39.06 -19.92 -16.92
C GLN A 200 -38.13 -20.89 -17.65
N THR A 201 -38.70 -22.07 -17.90
CA THR A 201 -38.21 -23.16 -18.71
C THR A 201 -38.45 -22.86 -20.20
N THR A 202 -37.63 -23.49 -21.05
CA THR A 202 -37.97 -24.23 -22.28
C THR A 202 -37.44 -23.70 -23.64
N VAL A 203 -36.83 -24.66 -24.36
CA VAL A 203 -36.60 -24.84 -25.82
C VAL A 203 -35.61 -23.87 -26.48
N GLY A 204 -34.54 -24.26 -27.16
CA GLY A 204 -34.17 -25.50 -27.82
C GLY A 204 -33.85 -25.17 -29.29
N SER A 205 -32.65 -25.47 -29.77
CA SER A 205 -32.37 -25.73 -31.20
C SER A 205 -30.96 -26.30 -31.37
N ASP A 206 -30.95 -27.51 -31.92
CA ASP A 206 -29.82 -28.35 -32.31
C ASP A 206 -28.96 -27.76 -33.43
N SER A 207 -27.67 -28.09 -33.45
CA SER A 207 -26.99 -28.41 -34.71
C SER A 207 -25.79 -29.31 -34.43
N SER A 208 -25.92 -30.53 -34.95
CA SER A 208 -25.03 -31.68 -34.97
C SER A 208 -23.78 -31.49 -35.83
N THR A 209 -22.63 -32.03 -35.41
CA THR A 209 -21.64 -32.60 -36.35
C THR A 209 -20.89 -33.76 -35.69
N SER A 210 -20.77 -34.84 -36.46
CA SER A 210 -20.46 -36.20 -36.05
C SER A 210 -19.11 -36.70 -36.56
N GLY A 211 -18.38 -37.43 -35.70
CA GLY A 211 -17.50 -38.58 -36.03
C GLY A 211 -15.98 -38.31 -36.19
N PRO A 212 -15.12 -39.37 -36.20
CA PRO A 212 -15.31 -40.75 -35.76
C PRO A 212 -14.20 -41.37 -34.87
N SER A 213 -14.59 -42.52 -34.32
CA SER A 213 -14.00 -43.63 -33.57
C SER A 213 -12.56 -44.15 -33.84
N GLY A 214 -11.90 -44.62 -32.76
CA GLY A 214 -11.01 -45.81 -32.70
C GLY A 214 -9.78 -45.68 -31.77
N PRO A 215 -9.14 -46.78 -31.30
CA PRO A 215 -9.60 -48.01 -30.64
C PRO A 215 -8.95 -48.20 -29.22
N PRO A 216 -9.23 -49.30 -28.47
CA PRO A 216 -8.93 -49.43 -27.03
C PRO A 216 -7.65 -50.23 -26.71
N GLY A 217 -7.00 -49.92 -25.57
CA GLY A 217 -5.83 -50.66 -25.07
C GLY A 217 -5.60 -50.56 -23.55
N LEU A 218 -6.16 -51.53 -22.83
CA LEU A 218 -5.65 -52.34 -21.68
C LEU A 218 -4.91 -51.72 -20.44
N PRO A 219 -4.86 -52.45 -19.30
CA PRO A 219 -4.94 -51.89 -17.94
C PRO A 219 -3.65 -51.99 -17.11
N GLY A 220 -3.57 -51.15 -16.07
CA GLY A 220 -2.72 -51.32 -14.87
C GLY A 220 -3.31 -50.45 -13.75
N SER A 221 -3.99 -51.01 -12.75
CA SER A 221 -3.50 -51.68 -11.52
C SER A 221 -2.94 -50.71 -10.47
N ILE A 222 -3.26 -51.02 -9.20
CA ILE A 222 -2.74 -50.51 -7.90
C ILE A 222 -3.21 -49.06 -7.54
N THR A 223 -3.87 -48.72 -6.41
CA THR A 223 -3.49 -48.99 -5.00
C THR A 223 -4.63 -48.63 -4.01
N SER A 224 -4.66 -49.35 -2.88
CA SER A 224 -5.56 -49.30 -1.72
C SER A 224 -5.74 -47.96 -0.96
N PRO A 225 -6.81 -47.83 -0.13
CA PRO A 225 -7.06 -46.67 0.72
C PRO A 225 -6.39 -46.77 2.11
N SER A 226 -5.97 -45.63 2.66
CA SER A 226 -5.58 -45.49 4.06
C SER A 226 -6.39 -44.38 4.73
N THR A 227 -6.96 -44.72 5.88
CA THR A 227 -7.83 -43.90 6.72
C THR A 227 -7.02 -43.39 7.92
N THR A 228 -7.16 -42.10 8.26
CA THR A 228 -6.57 -41.53 9.47
C THR A 228 -7.61 -40.66 10.21
N PRO A 229 -7.84 -40.87 11.52
CA PRO A 229 -8.91 -40.20 12.26
C PRO A 229 -8.53 -38.83 12.87
N SER A 230 -9.55 -37.98 13.03
CA SER A 230 -9.53 -36.67 13.70
C SER A 230 -9.39 -36.77 15.24
N PRO A 231 -8.70 -35.83 15.90
CA PRO A 231 -8.78 -35.67 17.34
C PRO A 231 -9.91 -34.71 17.78
N ALA A 232 -10.45 -35.02 18.96
CA ALA A 232 -11.65 -34.44 19.56
C ALA A 232 -11.46 -33.04 20.17
N LEU A 233 -12.52 -32.23 20.05
CA LEU A 233 -12.71 -30.93 20.70
C LEU A 233 -13.09 -31.14 22.17
N SER A 234 -12.41 -30.46 23.09
CA SER A 234 -12.77 -30.40 24.52
C SER A 234 -13.43 -29.07 24.84
N SER A 235 -14.58 -29.16 25.51
CA SER A 235 -15.45 -28.06 25.94
C SER A 235 -15.18 -27.62 27.39
N ALA A 236 -15.61 -26.39 27.69
CA ALA A 236 -16.18 -25.88 28.95
C ALA A 236 -15.31 -25.04 29.91
N SER A 237 -15.80 -23.83 30.21
CA SER A 237 -16.23 -23.35 31.55
C SER A 237 -16.70 -21.88 31.45
N SER A 238 -17.99 -21.57 31.58
CA SER A 238 -18.76 -21.20 32.80
C SER A 238 -18.17 -20.02 33.61
N GLY A 239 -18.72 -18.83 33.36
CA GLY A 239 -18.37 -17.56 33.99
C GLY A 239 -19.04 -17.31 35.34
N SER A 240 -18.29 -16.67 36.24
CA SER A 240 -18.72 -16.16 37.53
C SER A 240 -18.42 -14.66 37.61
N SER A 241 -19.47 -13.82 37.69
CA SER A 241 -19.34 -12.37 37.81
C SER A 241 -18.96 -11.97 39.24
N THR A 242 -17.67 -11.78 39.49
CA THR A 242 -17.14 -11.20 40.73
C THR A 242 -17.28 -9.67 40.69
N GLY A 243 -18.26 -9.15 41.43
CA GLY A 243 -18.40 -7.72 41.67
C GLY A 243 -17.22 -7.20 42.49
N LEU A 244 -16.53 -6.19 41.98
CA LEU A 244 -15.36 -5.58 42.62
C LEU A 244 -15.78 -4.85 43.91
N SER A 245 -15.12 -5.20 45.02
CA SER A 245 -15.29 -4.57 46.33
C SER A 245 -15.17 -3.06 46.23
N GLY A 246 -16.07 -2.32 46.90
CA GLY A 246 -16.16 -0.85 46.82
C GLY A 246 -14.87 -0.10 47.16
N GLY A 247 -13.95 -0.72 47.90
CA GLY A 247 -12.62 -0.18 48.16
C GLY A 247 -11.74 -0.07 46.90
N ALA A 248 -11.87 -1.00 45.95
CA ALA A 248 -11.12 -0.96 44.70
C ALA A 248 -11.59 0.18 43.79
N ILE A 249 -12.89 0.48 43.80
CA ILE A 249 -13.48 1.55 43.00
C ILE A 249 -13.02 2.92 43.52
N ALA A 250 -12.97 3.12 44.84
CA ALA A 250 -12.47 4.36 45.43
C ALA A 250 -10.98 4.63 45.10
N GLY A 251 -10.16 3.58 45.09
CA GLY A 251 -8.73 3.69 44.76
C GLY A 251 -8.47 4.16 43.33
N ILE A 252 -9.24 3.67 42.36
CA ILE A 252 -9.08 4.03 40.94
C ILE A 252 -9.40 5.52 40.70
N VAL A 253 -10.46 6.04 41.34
CA VAL A 253 -10.87 7.44 41.16
C VAL A 253 -9.81 8.41 41.69
N ILE A 254 -9.27 8.14 42.88
CA ILE A 254 -8.22 8.99 43.48
C ILE A 254 -6.94 8.90 42.66
N GLY A 255 -6.57 7.69 42.22
CA GLY A 255 -5.41 7.47 41.36
C GLY A 255 -5.49 8.23 40.03
N SER A 256 -6.66 8.23 39.37
CA SER A 256 -6.81 8.91 38.08
C SER A 256 -6.68 10.42 38.19
N ILE A 257 -7.16 11.03 39.28
CA ILE A 257 -7.05 12.49 39.49
C ILE A 257 -5.59 12.91 39.62
N ILE A 258 -4.78 12.13 40.36
CA ILE A 258 -3.35 12.41 40.53
C ILE A 258 -2.60 12.27 39.19
N VAL A 259 -2.85 11.20 38.45
CA VAL A 259 -2.20 10.95 37.15
C VAL A 259 -2.56 12.03 36.13
N LEU A 260 -3.84 12.42 36.03
CA LEU A 260 -4.28 13.49 35.12
C LEU A 260 -3.70 14.85 35.52
N GLY A 261 -3.62 15.14 36.82
CA GLY A 261 -2.99 16.37 37.33
C GLY A 261 -1.51 16.46 36.95
N LEU A 262 -0.76 15.37 37.14
CA LEU A 262 0.66 15.30 36.76
C LEU A 262 0.87 15.38 35.24
N TRP A 263 0.01 14.72 34.46
CA TRP A 263 0.08 14.75 32.99
C TRP A 263 -0.20 16.15 32.43
N ALA A 264 -1.25 16.82 32.93
CA ALA A 264 -1.57 18.20 32.56
C ALA A 264 -0.44 19.17 32.96
N PHE A 265 0.14 19.00 34.14
CA PHE A 265 1.30 19.78 34.60
C PHE A 265 2.52 19.59 33.68
N PHE A 266 2.79 18.35 33.25
CA PHE A 266 3.89 18.05 32.34
C PHE A 266 3.71 18.70 30.97
N ILE A 267 2.51 18.62 30.37
CA ILE A 267 2.18 19.29 29.11
C ILE A 267 2.28 20.82 29.25
N TYR A 268 1.78 21.37 30.35
CA TYR A 268 1.87 22.81 30.62
C TYR A 268 3.34 23.27 30.69
N MET A 269 4.20 22.54 31.40
CA MET A 269 5.64 22.84 31.42
C MET A 269 6.28 22.71 30.04
N TRP A 270 5.88 21.71 29.23
CA TRP A 270 6.44 21.52 27.90
C TRP A 270 6.02 22.63 26.92
N ARG A 271 4.76 23.08 27.00
CA ARG A 271 4.27 24.24 26.23
C ARG A 271 4.95 25.53 26.67
N LYS A 272 5.14 25.75 27.97
CA LYS A 272 5.84 26.94 28.49
C LYS A 272 7.30 27.01 28.03
N ARG A 273 7.99 25.87 27.97
CA ARG A 273 9.35 25.79 27.42
C ARG A 273 9.40 26.13 25.93
N ARG A 274 8.41 25.73 25.15
CA ARG A 274 8.33 26.09 23.71
C ARG A 274 8.04 27.57 23.47
N ALA A 275 7.24 28.21 24.33
CA ALA A 275 6.93 29.64 24.21
C ALA A 275 8.15 30.56 24.44
N SER A 276 9.20 30.07 25.10
CA SER A 276 10.42 30.86 25.35
C SER A 276 11.45 30.79 24.20
N GLN A 277 11.15 30.06 23.12
CA GLN A 277 12.04 29.94 21.94
C GLN A 277 11.56 30.78 20.73
N SER A 278 10.55 31.63 20.90
CA SER A 278 10.05 32.50 19.84
C SER A 278 10.55 33.95 20.00
N ALA A 279 11.83 34.18 19.69
CA ALA A 279 12.43 35.39 19.08
C ALA A 279 13.97 35.24 19.08
N PRO A 280 14.66 35.30 17.93
CA PRO A 280 14.77 36.55 17.19
C PRO A 280 14.48 36.45 15.68
N GLU A 281 14.25 37.64 15.11
CA GLU A 281 14.06 37.98 13.70
C GLU A 281 15.01 37.24 12.74
N GLY A 282 14.43 36.54 11.76
CA GLY A 282 15.08 36.12 10.54
C GLY A 282 14.23 36.58 9.35
N PRO A 283 14.84 37.12 8.28
CA PRO A 283 14.13 37.90 7.26
C PRO A 283 13.11 37.07 6.49
N SER A 284 11.94 37.67 6.32
CA SER A 284 10.80 37.24 5.54
C SER A 284 11.19 36.78 4.13
N VAL A 285 11.29 35.47 3.92
CA VAL A 285 11.13 34.86 2.59
C VAL A 285 9.77 34.18 2.58
N GLY A 286 8.72 35.00 2.53
CA GLY A 286 7.43 34.55 2.02
C GLY A 286 7.57 34.31 0.52
N ARG A 287 8.03 33.11 0.14
CA ARG A 287 7.71 32.57 -1.18
C ARG A 287 6.49 31.69 -1.02
N LEU A 288 5.36 32.29 -1.39
CA LEU A 288 4.22 31.62 -1.99
C LEU A 288 4.78 30.52 -2.91
N PHE A 289 4.60 29.26 -2.52
CA PHE A 289 4.91 28.12 -3.37
C PHE A 289 3.91 28.14 -4.52
N ASP A 290 4.35 28.71 -5.65
CA ASP A 290 3.61 28.71 -6.91
C ASP A 290 3.90 27.38 -7.64
N PRO A 291 2.88 26.52 -7.86
CA PRO A 291 3.03 25.26 -8.59
C PRO A 291 3.56 25.43 -10.04
N GLN A 292 3.52 26.65 -10.60
CA GLN A 292 4.01 26.91 -11.96
C GLN A 292 5.54 26.88 -12.08
N GLN A 293 6.31 27.06 -11.00
CA GLN A 293 7.78 27.15 -11.11
C GLN A 293 8.48 25.79 -11.32
N MET A 294 7.84 24.66 -10.96
CA MET A 294 8.39 23.34 -11.25
C MET A 294 8.39 23.01 -12.75
N VAL A 295 7.46 23.56 -13.53
CA VAL A 295 7.38 23.30 -14.98
C VAL A 295 8.45 24.08 -15.77
N GLN A 296 8.90 25.25 -15.26
CA GLN A 296 9.91 26.04 -15.96
C GLN A 296 11.34 25.51 -15.79
N ASN A 297 11.70 24.98 -14.62
CA ASN A 297 13.02 24.38 -14.42
C ASN A 297 13.24 23.10 -15.24
N THR A 298 12.18 22.33 -15.54
CA THR A 298 12.29 21.14 -16.40
C THR A 298 12.55 21.50 -17.88
N ARG A 299 12.13 22.69 -18.34
CA ARG A 299 12.45 23.17 -19.70
C ARG A 299 13.89 23.67 -19.81
N ALA A 300 14.45 24.26 -18.76
CA ALA A 300 15.85 24.69 -18.75
C ALA A 300 16.81 23.49 -18.75
N GLY A 301 16.54 22.44 -17.97
CA GLY A 301 17.37 21.24 -17.94
C GLY A 301 17.30 20.39 -19.22
N ARG A 302 16.18 20.40 -19.95
CA ARG A 302 16.05 19.66 -21.22
C ARG A 302 16.89 20.27 -22.36
N GLN A 303 17.13 21.58 -22.37
CA GLN A 303 17.94 22.21 -23.41
C GLN A 303 19.45 21.94 -23.25
N GLU A 304 19.92 21.66 -22.04
CA GLU A 304 21.35 21.37 -21.80
C GLU A 304 21.76 19.97 -22.32
N TRP A 305 20.86 18.98 -22.27
CA TRP A 305 21.12 17.65 -22.83
C TRP A 305 21.08 17.60 -24.36
N GLU A 306 20.25 18.42 -25.01
CA GLU A 306 20.20 18.49 -26.49
C GLU A 306 21.44 19.21 -27.08
N SER A 307 22.10 20.07 -26.31
CA SER A 307 23.34 20.75 -26.74
C SER A 307 24.58 19.83 -26.74
N LEU A 308 24.57 18.72 -26.00
CA LEU A 308 25.74 17.83 -25.88
C LEU A 308 25.64 16.58 -26.79
N GLY A 309 24.51 16.34 -27.46
CA GLY A 309 24.28 15.14 -28.28
C GLY A 309 24.43 15.32 -29.80
N ALA A 310 24.60 16.54 -30.29
CA ALA A 310 24.61 16.84 -31.74
C ALA A 310 26.00 17.26 -32.24
N GLY A 311 26.96 16.33 -32.28
CA GLY A 311 28.23 16.67 -32.92
C GLY A 311 29.41 15.71 -32.77
N GLU A 312 29.27 14.43 -33.11
CA GLU A 312 30.47 13.67 -33.54
C GLU A 312 30.12 12.55 -34.51
N THR A 313 30.00 12.91 -35.80
CA THR A 313 29.99 11.96 -36.90
C THR A 313 31.41 11.39 -37.07
N ILE A 314 31.68 10.26 -36.42
CA ILE A 314 32.92 9.50 -36.62
C ILE A 314 32.96 9.01 -38.07
N THR A 315 33.74 9.71 -38.89
CA THR A 315 34.04 9.33 -40.27
C THR A 315 35.05 8.19 -40.25
N ARG A 316 34.56 6.95 -40.43
CA ARG A 316 35.39 5.74 -40.51
C ARG A 316 36.15 5.73 -41.84
N ASN A 317 37.39 6.22 -41.81
CA ASN A 317 38.31 6.24 -42.94
C ASN A 317 38.80 4.81 -43.26
N SER A 318 38.25 4.21 -44.31
CA SER A 318 38.69 2.91 -44.84
C SER A 318 39.69 3.15 -45.98
N ASN A 319 41.00 3.13 -45.67
CA ASN A 319 42.03 3.12 -46.71
C ASN A 319 43.39 2.57 -46.22
N ARG A 320 43.72 1.34 -46.64
CA ARG A 320 45.09 0.78 -46.88
C ARG A 320 44.92 -0.56 -47.60
N ARG A 321 45.05 -0.65 -48.93
CA ARG A 321 46.26 -0.97 -49.73
C ARG A 321 47.13 -2.05 -49.06
N VAL A 322 47.17 -3.28 -49.58
CA VAL A 322 47.98 -3.74 -50.75
C VAL A 322 49.45 -3.36 -50.60
N SER A 323 50.25 -4.32 -50.13
CA SER A 323 51.46 -4.87 -50.78
C SER A 323 51.97 -6.05 -49.97
#